data_AF-A0A841JT55-F1
#
_entry.id   AF-A0A841JT55-F1
#
_cell.length_a   1.000
_cell.length_b   1.000
_cell.length_c   1.000
_cell.angle_alpha   90.00
_cell.angle_beta   90.00
_cell.angle_gamma   90.00
#
_symmetry.space_group_name_H-M   'P 1'
#
loop_
_entity.id
_entity.type
_entity.pdbx_description
1 polymer ?
#
loop_
_entity_poly.entity_id
_entity_poly.type
_entity_poly.pdbx_seq_one_letter_code
_entity_poly.pdbx_strand_id
1 'polypeptide(L)' 'MADRILLAKRINNGQSEVWFSTEPKSLRVVSTNVIVYPVRTLCTPEESKAFHEALANGEAPVPASILDKLIEDLGLKA' A
#
# COMPACT_ATOMS: atom_id res chain seq x y z
N MET A 1 -8.34 -5.76 18.85
CA MET A 1 -7.82 -4.64 18.04
C MET A 1 -7.60 -5.23 16.66
N ALA A 2 -8.37 -4.82 15.65
CA ALA A 2 -8.14 -5.32 14.30
C ALA A 2 -6.80 -4.78 13.81
N ASP A 3 -5.91 -5.65 13.35
CA ASP A 3 -4.63 -5.30 12.75
C ASP A 3 -4.88 -4.35 11.58
N ARG A 4 -4.55 -3.07 11.79
CA ARG A 4 -4.69 -2.01 10.80
C ARG A 4 -3.60 -2.21 9.76
N ILE A 5 -3.94 -2.87 8.66
CA ILE A 5 -3.03 -3.10 7.54
C ILE A 5 -3.56 -2.38 6.31
N LEU A 6 -2.68 -1.64 5.63
CA LEU A 6 -2.96 -1.12 4.30
C LEU A 6 -2.40 -2.12 3.30
N LEU A 7 -3.29 -2.76 2.55
CA LEU A 7 -2.92 -3.67 1.48
C LEU A 7 -2.98 -2.92 0.15
N ALA A 8 -1.99 -3.15 -0.69
CA ALA A 8 -1.92 -2.63 -2.04
C ALA A 8 -1.89 -3.81 -3.02
N LYS A 9 -2.87 -3.87 -3.92
CA LYS A 9 -2.95 -4.88 -4.97
C LYS A 9 -2.78 -4.27 -6.33
N ARG A 10 -1.95 -4.88 -7.15
CA ARG A 10 -1.78 -4.46 -8.55
C ARG A 10 -2.97 -4.95 -9.37
N ILE A 11 -3.64 -4.03 -10.06
CA ILE A 11 -4.75 -4.36 -10.96
C ILE A 11 -4.24 -4.46 -12.40
N ASN A 12 -3.45 -3.46 -12.84
CA ASN A 12 -2.93 -3.36 -14.20
C ASN A 12 -1.61 -2.57 -14.24
N ASN A 13 -1.12 -2.27 -15.44
CA ASN A 13 0.06 -1.42 -15.62
C ASN A 13 -0.27 0.05 -15.35
N GLY A 14 -0.19 0.44 -14.08
CA GLY A 14 -0.30 1.83 -13.64
C GLY A 14 -1.34 2.08 -12.56
N GLN A 15 -2.21 1.12 -12.26
CA GLN A 15 -3.20 1.22 -11.19
C GLN A 15 -3.03 0.13 -10.13
N SER A 16 -3.24 0.56 -8.89
CA SER A 16 -3.26 -0.28 -7.71
C SER A 16 -4.54 -0.03 -6.93
N GLU A 17 -5.15 -1.11 -6.46
CA GLU A 17 -6.21 -1.08 -5.48
C GLU A 17 -5.58 -1.00 -4.09
N VAL A 18 -6.13 -0.18 -3.21
CA VAL A 18 -5.74 -0.13 -1.81
C VAL A 18 -6.93 -0.30 -0.90
N TRP A 19 -6.72 -0.99 0.23
CA TRP A 19 -7.74 -1.13 1.26
C TRP A 19 -7.14 -1.25 2.65
N PHE A 20 -7.88 -0.74 3.64
CA PHE A 20 -7.47 -0.63 5.03
C PHE A 20 -8.21 -1.67 5.89
N SER A 21 -7.84 -2.94 5.74
CA SER A 21 -8.30 -4.11 6.53
C SER A 21 -7.81 -5.38 5.82
N THR A 22 -7.87 -6.55 6.45
CA THR A 22 -7.76 -7.83 5.74
C THR A 22 -9.00 -8.16 4.90
N GLU A 23 -10.11 -7.44 5.12
CA GLU A 23 -11.34 -7.57 4.34
C GLU A 23 -11.58 -6.32 3.47
N PRO A 24 -11.95 -6.47 2.19
CA PRO A 24 -12.16 -5.36 1.27
C PRO A 24 -13.46 -4.59 1.60
N LYS A 25 -13.40 -3.71 2.61
CA LYS A 25 -14.54 -2.85 3.02
C LYS A 25 -14.42 -1.41 2.51
N SER A 26 -13.19 -0.92 2.34
CA SER A 26 -12.89 0.43 1.84
C SER A 26 -11.89 0.34 0.71
N LEU A 27 -12.40 0.22 -0.52
CA LEU A 27 -11.61 0.07 -1.73
C LEU A 27 -11.36 1.45 -2.35
N ARG A 28 -10.09 1.77 -2.62
CA ARG A 28 -9.72 2.94 -3.43
C ARG A 28 -8.75 2.52 -4.54
N VAL A 29 -9.03 2.92 -5.76
CA VAL A 29 -8.09 2.74 -6.88
C VAL A 29 -7.23 3.99 -6.99
N VAL A 30 -5.92 3.80 -6.99
CA VAL A 30 -4.91 4.86 -7.09
C VAL A 30 -3.88 4.49 -8.15
N SER A 31 -3.16 5.50 -8.66
CA SER A 31 -2.01 5.21 -9.52
C SER A 31 -0.95 4.45 -8.72
N THR A 32 -0.35 3.40 -9.28
CA THR A 32 0.66 2.58 -8.59
C THR A 32 1.80 3.40 -8.00
N ASN A 33 2.20 4.48 -8.68
CA ASN A 33 3.24 5.40 -8.22
C ASN A 33 2.89 6.12 -6.92
N VAL A 34 1.61 6.30 -6.60
CA VAL A 34 1.17 6.92 -5.33
C VAL A 34 1.57 6.06 -4.14
N ILE A 35 1.74 4.75 -4.32
CA ILE A 35 2.20 3.83 -3.26
C ILE A 35 3.70 3.55 -3.40
N VAL A 36 4.15 3.24 -4.62
CA VAL A 36 5.54 2.88 -4.90
C VAL A 36 6.51 4.02 -4.57
N TYR A 37 6.16 5.28 -4.87
CA TYR A 37 7.07 6.40 -4.64
C TYR A 37 7.30 6.69 -3.15
N PRO A 38 6.26 6.77 -2.30
CA PRO A 38 6.46 6.88 -0.85
C PRO A 38 7.24 5.71 -0.27
N VAL A 39 6.92 4.46 -0.64
CA VAL A 39 7.67 3.27 -0.18
C VAL A 39 9.14 3.37 -0.53
N ARG A 40 9.46 3.76 -1.76
CA ARG A 40 10.84 3.90 -2.22
C ARG A 40 11.60 5.03 -1.50
N THR A 41 10.89 6.11 -1.15
CA THR A 41 11.51 7.33 -0.60
C THR A 41 11.65 7.29 0.92
N LEU A 42 10.72 6.62 1.62
CA LEU A 42 10.57 6.72 3.07
C LEU A 42 10.92 5.44 3.83
N CYS A 43 10.93 4.28 3.16
CA CYS A 43 11.30 3.01 3.79
C CYS A 43 12.79 2.68 3.57
N THR A 44 13.32 1.70 4.31
CA THR A 44 14.67 1.20 4.04
C THR A 44 14.74 0.52 2.67
N PRO A 45 15.94 0.40 2.08
CA PRO A 45 16.10 -0.34 0.82
C PRO A 45 15.58 -1.78 0.89
N GLU A 46 15.73 -2.48 2.03
CA GLU A 46 15.20 -3.84 2.19
C GLU A 46 13.67 -3.87 2.22
N GLU A 47 13.04 -2.97 2.99
CA GLU A 47 11.59 -2.85 3.07
C GLU A 47 10.98 -2.51 1.71
N SER A 48 11.60 -1.55 1.02
CA SER A 48 11.20 -1.15 -0.32
C SER A 48 11.29 -2.32 -1.28
N LYS A 49 12.42 -3.05 -1.31
CA LYS A 49 12.59 -4.21 -2.18
C LYS A 49 11.53 -5.28 -1.91
N ALA A 50 11.31 -5.64 -0.65
CA ALA A 50 10.31 -6.64 -0.26
C ALA A 50 8.90 -6.24 -0.69
N PHE A 51 8.53 -4.97 -0.53
CA PHE A 51 7.25 -4.44 -1.00
C PHE A 51 7.10 -4.55 -2.52
N HIS A 52 8.13 -4.16 -3.29
CA HIS A 52 8.07 -4.21 -4.76
C HIS A 52 7.95 -5.66 -5.27
N GLU A 53 8.65 -6.61 -4.66
CA GLU A 53 8.55 -8.03 -5.00
C GLU A 53 7.14 -8.57 -4.69
N ALA A 54 6.59 -8.26 -3.51
CA ALA A 54 5.23 -8.65 -3.15
C ALA A 54 4.18 -8.03 -4.10
N LEU A 55 4.32 -6.74 -4.42
CA LEU A 55 3.36 -6.03 -5.28
C LEU A 55 3.42 -6.55 -6.72
N ALA A 56 4.60 -6.96 -7.19
CA ALA A 56 4.77 -7.62 -8.48
C ALA A 56 4.06 -8.99 -8.52
N ASN A 57 4.01 -9.71 -7.39
CA ASN A 57 3.30 -10.98 -7.24
C ASN A 57 1.79 -10.83 -7.06
N GLY A 58 1.29 -9.60 -6.92
CA GLY A 58 -0.13 -9.28 -6.98
C GLY A 58 -0.57 -8.37 -5.83
N GLU A 59 -0.18 -8.68 -4.60
CA GLU A 59 -0.61 -7.99 -3.39
C GLU A 59 0.56 -7.80 -2.42
N ALA A 60 0.68 -6.61 -1.85
CA ALA A 60 1.69 -6.26 -0.88
C ALA A 60 1.11 -5.53 0.33
N PRO A 61 1.51 -5.92 1.55
CA PRO A 61 1.29 -5.09 2.71
C PRO A 61 2.20 -3.88 2.66
N VAL A 62 1.62 -2.70 2.85
CA VAL A 62 2.38 -1.45 2.97
C VAL A 62 3.17 -1.49 4.28
N PRO A 63 4.46 -1.11 4.29
CA PRO A 63 5.28 -1.07 5.50
C PRO A 63 4.65 -0.20 6.59
N ALA A 64 4.67 -0.71 7.83
CA ALA A 64 4.10 -0.02 8.99
C ALA A 64 4.74 1.37 9.23
N SER A 65 6.00 1.52 8.83
CA SER A 65 6.77 2.77 8.93
C SER A 65 6.16 3.96 8.18
N ILE A 66 5.34 3.70 7.15
CA ILE A 66 4.71 4.74 6.32
C ILE A 66 3.19 4.66 6.29
N LEU A 67 2.62 3.72 7.04
CA LEU A 67 1.20 3.38 7.02
C LEU A 67 0.31 4.59 7.33
N ASP A 68 0.54 5.25 8.46
CA ASP A 68 -0.27 6.40 8.91
C ASP A 68 -0.20 7.57 7.91
N LYS A 69 0.98 7.80 7.35
CA LYS A 69 1.19 8.83 6.33
C LYS A 69 0.41 8.53 5.05
N LEU A 70 0.47 7.29 4.56
CA LEU A 70 -0.28 6.90 3.37
C LEU A 70 -1.79 6.93 3.61
N ILE A 71 -2.26 6.58 4.81
CA ILE A 71 -3.69 6.69 5.17
C ILE A 71 -4.15 8.15 5.08
N GLU A 72 -3.37 9.07 5.63
CA GLU A 72 -3.65 10.52 5.58
C GLU A 72 -3.62 11.04 4.13
N ASP A 73 -2.53 10.77 3.40
CA ASP A 73 -2.33 11.23 2.01
C ASP A 73 -3.43 10.68 1.07
N LEU A 74 -3.90 9.45 1.34
CA LEU A 74 -4.95 8.78 0.59
C LEU A 74 -6.34 9.02 1.17
N GLY A 75 -6.49 9.85 2.21
CA GLY A 75 -7.77 10.14 2.86
C GLY A 75 -8.59 8.89 3.20
N LEU A 76 -7.93 7.77 3.53
CA LEU A 76 -8.58 6.52 3.85
C LEU A 76 -9.18 6.66 5.26
N LYS A 77 -10.50 6.56 5.38
CA LYS A 77 -11.15 6.60 6.70
C LYS A 77 -10.88 5.28 7.42
N ALA A 78 -10.17 5.37 8.54
CA ALA A 78 -9.93 4.28 9.48
C ALA A 78 -11.20 3.84 10.22
#